data_AF-A0A525HZT3-F1
#
_entry.id   AF-A0A525HZT3-F1
#
_cell.length_a   1.000
_cell.length_b   1.000
_cell.length_c   1.000
_cell.angle_alpha   90.00
_cell.angle_beta   90.00
_cell.angle_gamma   90.00
#
_symmetry.space_group_name_H-M   'P 1'
#
loop_
_entity.id
_entity.type
_entity.pdbx_description
1 polymer ?
#
loop_
_entity_poly.entity_id
_entity_poly.type
_entity_poly.pdbx_seq_one_letter_code
_entity_poly.pdbx_strand_id
1 'polypeptide(L)'
;MVRLANLAMATAFVLAGQCAVFADDAKTGDPNPPDTVKVDVLRGDRWIYELRDDITNELKSIVDVAVTDVTDSEIDTRVRFTNATTNAESNVVQVFDPRWRLKENGNFTYRPADDETGIPADLQVGKTWTYRFELLRANPVGTFNYAGKAKVEAWEHVAVANGLSYDAFKIVLGSALTPVVNNRKLEAKVVLWYAPAVNRIVKSTFESRTNGKLLEATDLTLRDYQRRQP
;
A
#
# COMPACT_ATOMS: atom_id res chain seq x y z
N MET A 1 18.37 1.84 -35.71
CA MET A 1 17.13 2.23 -34.99
C MET A 1 17.12 1.50 -33.66
N VAL A 2 16.98 2.21 -32.54
CA VAL A 2 16.80 1.58 -31.21
C VAL A 2 15.39 1.94 -30.74
N ARG A 3 14.58 0.94 -30.36
CA ARG A 3 13.27 1.19 -29.76
C ARG A 3 13.49 1.65 -28.31
N LEU A 4 13.01 2.83 -27.95
CA LEU A 4 12.95 3.23 -26.55
C LEU A 4 11.96 2.30 -25.84
N ALA A 5 12.47 1.42 -24.99
CA ALA A 5 11.63 0.54 -24.17
C ALA A 5 10.88 1.37 -23.12
N ASN A 6 9.68 0.91 -22.76
CA ASN A 6 8.80 1.63 -21.82
C ASN A 6 9.44 1.72 -20.43
N LEU A 7 9.63 2.95 -19.94
CA LEU A 7 10.07 3.19 -18.56
C LEU A 7 8.89 3.03 -17.60
N ALA A 8 8.52 1.78 -17.32
CA ALA A 8 7.55 1.46 -16.27
C ALA A 8 8.19 1.74 -14.90
N MET A 9 7.75 2.82 -14.24
CA MET A 9 8.15 3.15 -12.86
C MET A 9 7.40 2.24 -11.89
N ALA A 10 8.01 1.13 -11.53
CA ALA A 10 7.52 0.29 -10.45
C ALA A 10 7.78 0.96 -9.08
N THR A 11 6.82 1.70 -8.55
CA THR A 11 6.75 1.88 -7.09
C THR A 11 6.14 0.61 -6.52
N ALA A 12 6.84 -0.13 -5.65
CA ALA A 12 6.14 -1.13 -4.84
C ALA A 12 5.34 -0.39 -3.74
N PHE A 13 4.13 -0.80 -3.34
CA PHE A 13 3.38 -2.05 -3.57
C PHE A 13 3.22 -2.48 -5.04
N VAL A 14 3.78 -3.64 -5.41
CA VAL A 14 3.77 -4.14 -6.80
C VAL A 14 2.42 -4.78 -7.12
N LEU A 15 1.49 -4.01 -7.67
CA LEU A 15 0.10 -4.43 -7.90
C LEU A 15 -0.42 -3.82 -9.22
N ALA A 16 -0.69 -4.65 -10.24
CA ALA A 16 -0.99 -4.18 -11.60
C ALA A 16 -2.03 -5.03 -12.35
N GLY A 17 -2.94 -4.36 -13.08
CA GLY A 17 -3.67 -4.91 -14.23
C GLY A 17 -5.13 -5.31 -14.00
N GLN A 18 -5.92 -5.16 -15.08
CA GLN A 18 -7.38 -4.92 -15.23
C GLN A 18 -8.42 -5.78 -14.45
N CYS A 19 -9.57 -5.18 -13.99
CA CYS A 19 -10.93 -5.73 -13.64
C CYS A 19 -11.31 -5.89 -12.09
N ALA A 20 -12.38 -5.46 -11.30
CA ALA A 20 -13.70 -4.68 -11.19
C ALA A 20 -14.01 -4.05 -9.79
N VAL A 21 -14.78 -2.95 -9.87
CA VAL A 21 -16.03 -2.62 -9.14
C VAL A 21 -16.77 -3.79 -8.44
N PHE A 22 -16.81 -3.75 -7.11
CA PHE A 22 -18.06 -3.99 -6.36
C PHE A 22 -18.48 -2.69 -5.67
N ALA A 23 -19.78 -2.37 -5.69
CA ALA A 23 -20.33 -1.39 -4.76
C ALA A 23 -20.49 -2.06 -3.39
N ASP A 24 -20.11 -1.37 -2.33
CA ASP A 24 -20.24 -1.85 -0.94
C ASP A 24 -20.70 -0.70 -0.03
N ASP A 25 -21.64 -0.99 0.86
CA ASP A 25 -22.42 0.02 1.59
C ASP A 25 -21.65 0.53 2.82
N ALA A 26 -20.84 1.57 2.62
CA ALA A 26 -20.13 2.29 3.68
C ALA A 26 -21.11 2.97 4.67
N LYS A 27 -21.60 2.21 5.65
CA LYS A 27 -22.40 2.73 6.76
C LYS A 27 -21.54 3.56 7.69
N THR A 28 -21.87 4.84 7.80
CA THR A 28 -21.35 5.73 8.85
C THR A 28 -21.97 5.35 10.20
N GLY A 29 -21.37 4.38 10.88
CA GLY A 29 -21.70 3.98 12.25
C GLY A 29 -20.79 4.67 13.26
N ASP A 30 -21.35 5.01 14.42
CA ASP A 30 -20.72 5.65 15.61
C ASP A 30 -20.05 7.03 15.40
N PRO A 31 -20.18 7.99 16.35
CA PRO A 31 -19.41 9.23 16.31
C PRO A 31 -17.96 9.09 16.81
N ASN A 32 -17.61 8.04 17.56
CA ASN A 32 -16.30 7.89 18.19
C ASN A 32 -15.28 7.24 17.23
N PRO A 33 -14.05 7.78 17.09
CA PRO A 33 -13.05 7.20 16.20
C PRO A 33 -12.54 5.83 16.72
N PRO A 34 -11.95 4.98 15.86
CA PRO A 34 -11.39 3.69 16.25
C PRO A 34 -10.35 3.83 17.37
N ASP A 35 -10.46 3.00 18.41
CA ASP A 35 -9.48 2.96 19.50
C ASP A 35 -8.08 2.67 18.94
N THR A 36 -7.13 3.56 19.22
CA THR A 36 -5.74 3.46 18.74
C THR A 36 -4.90 2.50 19.59
N VAL A 37 -5.45 1.33 19.92
CA VAL A 37 -4.76 0.27 20.67
C VAL A 37 -3.47 -0.12 19.92
N LYS A 38 -2.32 0.11 20.55
CA LYS A 38 -1.02 -0.24 19.99
C LYS A 38 -0.88 -1.76 19.93
N VAL A 39 -1.12 -2.34 18.77
CA VAL A 39 -0.78 -3.73 18.47
C VAL A 39 0.72 -3.81 18.17
N ASP A 40 1.48 -4.26 19.16
CA ASP A 40 2.89 -4.59 18.99
C ASP A 40 3.08 -5.67 17.92
N VAL A 41 3.95 -5.35 16.96
CA VAL A 41 4.33 -6.22 15.84
C VAL A 41 5.33 -7.25 16.33
N LEU A 42 5.03 -8.53 16.11
CA LEU A 42 5.86 -9.65 16.54
C LEU A 42 6.38 -10.44 15.34
N ARG A 43 7.57 -11.04 15.51
CA ARG A 43 8.14 -11.97 14.53
C ARG A 43 7.19 -13.15 14.32
N GLY A 44 6.76 -13.36 13.08
CA GLY A 44 5.76 -14.34 12.70
C GLY A 44 4.31 -13.83 12.64
N ASP A 45 4.06 -12.55 12.95
CA ASP A 45 2.81 -11.89 12.53
C ASP A 45 2.69 -11.89 11.01
N ARG A 46 1.46 -12.00 10.51
CA ARG A 46 1.23 -12.23 9.08
C ARG A 46 -0.11 -11.68 8.60
N TRP A 47 -0.09 -10.99 7.46
CA TRP A 47 -1.27 -10.47 6.77
C TRP A 47 -1.34 -11.06 5.36
N ILE A 48 -2.49 -11.63 5.01
CA ILE A 48 -2.75 -12.19 3.68
C ILE A 48 -3.78 -11.30 3.00
N TYR A 49 -3.49 -10.85 1.78
CA TYR A 49 -4.32 -9.96 0.99
C TYR A 49 -4.72 -10.59 -0.35
N GLU A 50 -5.88 -10.21 -0.86
CA GLU A 50 -6.24 -10.36 -2.27
C GLU A 50 -5.93 -9.06 -3.02
N LEU A 51 -5.27 -9.18 -4.18
CA LEU A 51 -5.21 -8.13 -5.20
C LEU A 51 -6.27 -8.39 -6.27
N ARG A 52 -7.13 -7.41 -6.50
CA ARG A 52 -7.99 -7.27 -7.68
C ARG A 52 -7.68 -5.95 -8.39
N ASP A 53 -8.23 -5.73 -9.57
CA ASP A 53 -8.34 -4.40 -10.18
C ASP A 53 -9.82 -3.96 -10.11
N ASP A 54 -10.16 -2.83 -10.70
CA ASP A 54 -11.37 -2.03 -10.48
C ASP A 54 -12.29 -1.94 -11.75
N ILE A 55 -12.02 -2.68 -12.86
CA ILE A 55 -12.87 -2.69 -14.12
C ILE A 55 -14.27 -3.45 -14.21
N THR A 56 -14.66 -4.76 -14.28
CA THR A 56 -14.15 -6.16 -14.49
C THR A 56 -14.46 -7.28 -13.39
N ASN A 57 -13.50 -7.93 -12.66
CA ASN A 57 -13.42 -8.42 -11.23
C ASN A 57 -12.25 -9.39 -10.94
N GLU A 58 -11.13 -9.30 -11.66
CA GLU A 58 -10.15 -10.38 -11.69
C GLU A 58 -9.15 -10.31 -10.54
N LEU A 59 -9.15 -11.35 -9.70
CA LEU A 59 -8.08 -11.63 -8.76
C LEU A 59 -6.78 -11.81 -9.54
N LYS A 60 -5.77 -10.94 -9.31
CA LYS A 60 -4.47 -11.01 -9.98
C LYS A 60 -3.40 -11.67 -9.14
N SER A 61 -3.45 -11.49 -7.82
CA SER A 61 -2.42 -11.99 -6.90
C SER A 61 -2.99 -12.24 -5.50
N ILE A 62 -2.44 -13.23 -4.81
CA ILE A 62 -2.48 -13.29 -3.35
C ILE A 62 -1.15 -12.75 -2.82
N VAL A 63 -1.20 -11.82 -1.87
CA VAL A 63 -0.02 -11.20 -1.25
C VAL A 63 0.07 -11.62 0.21
N ASP A 64 1.14 -12.31 0.56
CA ASP A 64 1.38 -12.95 1.86
C ASP A 64 2.58 -12.27 2.52
N VAL A 65 2.29 -11.34 3.44
CA VAL A 65 3.27 -10.52 4.17
C VAL A 65 3.49 -11.18 5.53
N ALA A 66 4.71 -11.66 5.81
CA ALA A 66 5.07 -12.25 7.11
C ALA A 66 6.29 -11.56 7.72
N VAL A 67 6.20 -11.19 9.00
CA VAL A 67 7.31 -10.58 9.75
C VAL A 67 8.40 -11.62 10.01
N THR A 68 9.61 -11.35 9.52
CA THR A 68 10.77 -12.22 9.67
C THR A 68 11.65 -11.84 10.84
N ASP A 69 11.74 -10.55 11.20
CA ASP A 69 12.40 -10.07 12.42
C ASP A 69 11.91 -8.67 12.82
N VAL A 70 12.15 -8.26 14.07
CA VAL A 70 11.78 -6.94 14.61
C VAL A 70 12.90 -6.43 15.52
N THR A 71 13.31 -5.18 15.33
CA THR A 71 14.33 -4.49 16.12
C THR A 71 13.85 -3.08 16.50
N ASP A 72 14.58 -2.39 17.38
CA ASP A 72 14.29 -0.99 17.77
C ASP A 72 14.31 0.00 16.57
N SER A 73 14.90 -0.39 15.43
CA SER A 73 15.09 0.47 14.26
C SER A 73 14.46 -0.03 12.96
N GLU A 74 14.08 -1.31 12.89
CA GLU A 74 13.64 -1.98 11.65
C GLU A 74 12.61 -3.08 11.90
N ILE A 75 11.62 -3.19 11.02
CA ILE A 75 10.70 -4.33 10.89
C ILE A 75 11.02 -5.01 9.56
N ASP A 76 11.50 -6.25 9.62
CA ASP A 76 11.82 -7.05 8.45
C ASP A 76 10.64 -7.95 8.08
N THR A 77 10.29 -7.98 6.80
CA THR A 77 9.24 -8.87 6.30
C THR A 77 9.68 -9.63 5.05
N ARG A 78 9.19 -10.86 4.91
CA ARG A 78 9.14 -11.57 3.63
C ARG A 78 7.74 -11.38 3.06
N VAL A 79 7.67 -10.84 1.85
CA VAL A 79 6.44 -10.74 1.07
C VAL A 79 6.49 -11.76 -0.06
N ARG A 80 5.51 -12.67 -0.08
CA ARG A 80 5.28 -13.62 -1.17
C ARG A 80 4.11 -13.16 -2.01
N PHE A 81 4.28 -13.16 -3.34
CA PHE A 81 3.24 -12.90 -4.31
C PHE A 81 2.95 -14.20 -5.06
N THR A 82 1.70 -14.63 -5.10
CA THR A 82 1.24 -15.81 -5.86
C THR A 82 0.28 -15.33 -6.94
N ASN A 83 0.67 -15.34 -8.21
CA ASN A 83 -0.18 -14.91 -9.31
C ASN A 83 -1.38 -15.86 -9.48
N ALA A 84 -2.59 -15.34 -9.43
CA ALA A 84 -3.81 -16.14 -9.37
C ALA A 84 -4.12 -16.90 -10.67
N THR A 85 -3.67 -16.41 -11.82
CA THR A 85 -3.91 -17.03 -13.14
C THR A 85 -2.97 -18.20 -13.42
N THR A 86 -1.72 -18.12 -12.97
CA THR A 86 -0.64 -19.08 -13.31
C THR A 86 -0.11 -19.88 -12.13
N ASN A 87 -0.46 -19.50 -10.90
CA ASN A 87 0.15 -19.98 -9.64
C ASN A 87 1.67 -19.75 -9.55
N ALA A 88 2.25 -18.89 -10.40
CA ALA A 88 3.65 -18.51 -10.29
C ALA A 88 3.89 -17.70 -9.01
N GLU A 89 4.87 -18.14 -8.21
CA GLU A 89 5.28 -17.45 -6.99
C GLU A 89 6.52 -16.58 -7.20
N SER A 90 6.56 -15.45 -6.51
CA SER A 90 7.79 -14.70 -6.27
C SER A 90 7.87 -14.28 -4.80
N ASN A 91 9.09 -14.08 -4.29
CA ASN A 91 9.35 -13.67 -2.92
C ASN A 91 10.28 -12.46 -2.93
N VAL A 92 10.06 -11.50 -2.04
CA VAL A 92 10.92 -10.34 -1.84
C VAL A 92 11.00 -10.00 -0.35
N VAL A 93 12.10 -9.38 0.07
CA VAL A 93 12.22 -8.78 1.40
C VAL A 93 11.73 -7.34 1.33
N GLN A 94 10.93 -6.92 2.31
CA GLN A 94 10.61 -5.51 2.54
C GLN A 94 11.03 -5.13 3.96
N VAL A 95 11.87 -4.10 4.06
CA VAL A 95 12.40 -3.55 5.31
C VAL A 95 11.66 -2.25 5.59
N PHE A 96 11.09 -2.11 6.78
CA PHE A 96 10.38 -0.91 7.23
C PHE A 96 11.07 -0.31 8.47
N ASP A 97 10.76 0.94 8.82
CA ASP A 97 11.01 1.46 10.17
C ASP A 97 9.87 1.05 11.15
N PRO A 98 9.99 1.30 12.47
CA PRO A 98 8.96 0.95 13.47
C PRO A 98 7.63 1.71 13.33
N ARG A 99 7.48 2.58 12.31
CA ARG A 99 6.24 3.28 11.93
C ARG A 99 5.70 2.79 10.58
N TRP A 100 6.12 1.59 10.15
CA TRP A 100 5.79 1.00 8.85
C TRP A 100 6.20 1.85 7.63
N ARG A 101 7.22 2.71 7.75
CA ARG A 101 7.78 3.42 6.59
C ARG A 101 8.74 2.53 5.83
N LEU A 102 8.43 2.25 4.57
CA LEU A 102 9.24 1.41 3.70
C LEU A 102 10.64 2.02 3.49
N LYS A 103 11.68 1.25 3.77
CA LYS A 103 13.10 1.62 3.63
C LYS A 103 13.72 0.98 2.39
N GLU A 104 13.31 -0.25 2.10
CA GLU A 104 13.74 -1.05 0.96
C GLU A 104 12.71 -2.13 0.58
N ASN A 105 12.59 -2.45 -0.71
CA ASN A 105 11.70 -3.49 -1.24
C ASN A 105 12.41 -4.51 -2.17
N GLY A 106 13.73 -4.66 -2.05
CA GLY A 106 14.58 -5.52 -2.88
C GLY A 106 14.86 -5.02 -4.30
N ASN A 107 13.99 -4.18 -4.88
CA ASN A 107 14.24 -3.51 -6.18
C ASN A 107 14.61 -2.02 -6.02
N PHE A 108 14.08 -1.39 -4.96
CA PHE A 108 14.19 0.03 -4.68
C PHE A 108 14.45 0.32 -3.20
N THR A 109 15.15 1.42 -2.97
CA THR A 109 15.62 1.91 -1.68
C THR A 109 15.09 3.34 -1.50
N TYR A 110 14.48 3.63 -0.34
CA TYR A 110 13.70 4.87 -0.11
C TYR A 110 14.45 5.82 0.84
N ARG A 111 14.64 7.09 0.46
CA ARG A 111 15.40 8.07 1.26
C ARG A 111 14.68 9.43 1.36
N PRO A 112 14.21 9.87 2.56
CA PRO A 112 14.05 9.08 3.79
C PRO A 112 13.09 7.90 3.61
N ALA A 113 12.88 7.11 4.68
CA ALA A 113 11.87 6.06 4.68
C ALA A 113 10.48 6.62 4.29
N ASP A 114 9.70 5.82 3.57
CA ASP A 114 8.53 6.25 2.82
C ASP A 114 7.35 6.72 3.70
N ASP A 115 7.21 8.04 3.85
CA ASP A 115 6.09 8.72 4.54
C ASP A 115 4.72 8.58 3.82
N GLU A 116 4.62 7.99 2.62
CA GLU A 116 3.35 7.57 1.98
C GLU A 116 2.86 6.25 2.59
N THR A 117 3.78 5.34 2.93
CA THR A 117 3.48 4.12 3.72
C THR A 117 3.40 4.38 5.23
N GLY A 118 4.06 5.45 5.71
CA GLY A 118 4.16 5.83 7.12
C GLY A 118 2.92 6.47 7.70
N ILE A 119 2.05 5.65 8.29
CA ILE A 119 0.85 6.15 8.97
C ILE A 119 1.25 6.94 10.25
N PRO A 120 0.79 8.19 10.45
CA PRO A 120 1.01 8.91 11.70
C PRO A 120 0.33 8.22 12.88
N ALA A 121 0.99 8.11 14.03
CA ALA A 121 0.43 7.45 15.21
C ALA A 121 -0.80 8.19 15.79
N ASP A 122 -0.80 9.52 15.67
CA ASP A 122 -1.89 10.42 16.06
C ASP A 122 -2.86 10.63 14.88
N LEU A 123 -3.64 9.60 14.52
CA LEU A 123 -4.71 9.71 13.53
C LEU A 123 -5.96 10.38 14.14
N GLN A 124 -6.54 11.29 13.37
CA GLN A 124 -7.84 11.92 13.65
C GLN A 124 -8.44 12.43 12.34
N VAL A 125 -9.77 12.40 12.21
CA VAL A 125 -10.48 12.87 11.01
C VAL A 125 -10.16 14.34 10.73
N GLY A 126 -9.93 14.68 9.47
CA GLY A 126 -9.53 16.02 9.03
C GLY A 126 -8.02 16.31 9.13
N LYS A 127 -7.22 15.46 9.79
CA LYS A 127 -5.76 15.61 9.80
C LYS A 127 -5.17 15.51 8.38
N THR A 128 -4.20 16.37 8.09
CA THR A 128 -3.43 16.36 6.83
C THR A 128 -1.92 16.32 7.09
N TRP A 129 -1.16 15.78 6.14
CA TRP A 129 0.30 15.88 6.10
C TRP A 129 0.82 15.90 4.65
N THR A 130 2.07 16.32 4.49
CA THR A 130 2.84 16.23 3.24
C THR A 130 3.90 15.15 3.39
N TYR A 131 4.11 14.34 2.35
CA TYR A 131 5.19 13.37 2.28
C TYR A 131 6.13 13.70 1.12
N ARG A 132 7.43 13.41 1.29
CA ARG A 132 8.45 13.52 0.24
C ARG A 132 9.58 12.51 0.48
N PHE A 133 9.93 11.76 -0.55
CA PHE A 133 11.05 10.83 -0.53
C PHE A 133 11.70 10.69 -1.92
N GLU A 134 12.94 10.20 -1.94
CA GLU A 134 13.61 9.74 -3.14
C GLU A 134 13.53 8.22 -3.23
N LEU A 135 13.11 7.72 -4.39
CA LEU A 135 13.11 6.31 -4.74
C LEU A 135 14.37 6.03 -5.59
N LEU A 136 15.30 5.24 -5.05
CA LEU A 136 16.54 4.84 -5.70
C LEU A 136 16.41 3.41 -6.24
N ARG A 137 16.75 3.19 -7.50
CA ARG A 137 16.83 1.87 -8.14
C ARG A 137 18.28 1.54 -8.49
N ALA A 138 18.72 0.32 -8.19
CA ALA A 138 20.08 -0.13 -8.51
C ALA A 138 20.25 -0.63 -9.96
N ASN A 139 19.26 -1.31 -10.54
CA ASN A 139 19.40 -1.94 -11.86
C ASN A 139 18.10 -1.90 -12.71
N PRO A 140 18.09 -1.18 -13.87
CA PRO A 140 19.03 -0.11 -14.21
C PRO A 140 19.01 1.01 -13.15
N VAL A 141 20.12 1.76 -13.06
CA VAL A 141 20.25 2.87 -12.12
C VAL A 141 19.20 3.94 -12.42
N GLY A 142 18.50 4.42 -11.39
CA GLY A 142 17.54 5.51 -11.51
C GLY A 142 17.17 6.13 -10.17
N THR A 143 16.91 7.44 -10.18
CA THR A 143 16.45 8.21 -9.01
C THR A 143 15.16 8.92 -9.39
N PHE A 144 14.14 8.80 -8.55
CA PHE A 144 12.84 9.43 -8.73
C PHE A 144 12.47 10.21 -7.47
N ASN A 145 12.03 11.45 -7.62
CA ASN A 145 11.54 12.27 -6.50
C ASN A 145 10.01 12.11 -6.40
N TYR A 146 9.52 11.65 -5.25
CA TYR A 146 8.10 11.54 -4.92
C TYR A 146 7.74 12.68 -3.95
N ALA A 147 6.60 13.32 -4.19
CA ALA A 147 6.00 14.29 -3.28
C ALA A 147 4.48 14.25 -3.40
N GLY A 148 3.80 14.34 -2.25
CA GLY A 148 2.34 14.26 -2.20
C GLY A 148 1.74 14.82 -0.91
N LYS A 149 0.43 14.71 -0.82
CA LYS A 149 -0.37 15.10 0.34
C LYS A 149 -1.28 13.95 0.75
N ALA A 150 -1.44 13.78 2.05
CA ALA A 150 -2.33 12.81 2.65
C ALA A 150 -3.32 13.49 3.59
N LYS A 151 -4.53 12.92 3.70
CA LYS A 151 -5.63 13.41 4.55
C LYS A 151 -6.39 12.23 5.13
N VAL A 152 -6.67 12.25 6.44
CA VAL A 152 -7.73 11.41 7.04
C VAL A 152 -9.07 12.03 6.68
N GLU A 153 -9.86 11.39 5.82
CA GLU A 153 -11.15 11.92 5.36
C GLU A 153 -12.30 11.53 6.27
N ALA A 154 -12.27 10.30 6.78
CA ALA A 154 -13.27 9.71 7.64
C ALA A 154 -12.64 8.55 8.43
N TRP A 155 -13.45 7.86 9.21
CA TRP A 155 -13.22 6.47 9.55
C TRP A 155 -14.46 5.67 9.15
N GLU A 156 -14.28 4.39 8.80
CA GLU A 156 -15.34 3.52 8.27
C GLU A 156 -15.18 2.11 8.86
N HIS A 157 -16.30 1.40 9.05
CA HIS A 157 -16.31 0.00 9.47
C HIS A 157 -16.15 -0.89 8.23
N VAL A 158 -14.97 -1.48 8.04
CA VAL A 158 -14.59 -2.22 6.83
C VAL A 158 -14.74 -3.71 7.03
N ALA A 159 -15.72 -4.32 6.36
CA ALA A 159 -15.84 -5.78 6.26
C ALA A 159 -14.76 -6.36 5.34
N VAL A 160 -14.33 -7.60 5.62
CA VAL A 160 -13.32 -8.34 4.85
C VAL A 160 -13.78 -9.75 4.48
N ALA A 161 -13.12 -10.35 3.49
CA ALA A 161 -13.59 -11.57 2.81
C ALA A 161 -13.72 -12.83 3.69
N ASN A 162 -13.13 -12.86 4.89
CA ASN A 162 -13.27 -13.95 5.86
C ASN A 162 -14.44 -13.76 6.84
N GLY A 163 -15.25 -12.70 6.68
CA GLY A 163 -16.40 -12.39 7.54
C GLY A 163 -16.05 -11.63 8.82
N LEU A 164 -14.80 -11.20 8.99
CA LEU A 164 -14.42 -10.21 10.00
C LEU A 164 -14.72 -8.79 9.49
N SER A 165 -14.69 -7.83 10.41
CA SER A 165 -14.71 -6.40 10.11
C SER A 165 -13.71 -5.65 11.00
N TYR A 166 -13.26 -4.48 10.54
CA TYR A 166 -12.34 -3.62 11.28
C TYR A 166 -12.74 -2.16 11.18
N ASP A 167 -12.73 -1.45 12.31
CA ASP A 167 -12.89 0.01 12.36
C ASP A 167 -11.58 0.66 11.90
N ALA A 168 -11.65 1.38 10.77
CA ALA A 168 -10.46 1.81 10.04
C ALA A 168 -10.52 3.28 9.63
N PHE A 169 -9.41 4.00 9.80
CA PHE A 169 -9.24 5.36 9.33
C PHE A 169 -9.06 5.37 7.81
N LYS A 170 -9.93 6.12 7.11
CA LYS A 170 -9.88 6.30 5.66
C LYS A 170 -8.97 7.47 5.32
N ILE A 171 -7.85 7.15 4.69
CA ILE A 171 -6.79 8.08 4.34
C ILE A 171 -6.71 8.18 2.82
N VAL A 172 -6.90 9.38 2.29
CA VAL A 172 -6.68 9.68 0.86
C VAL A 172 -5.30 10.31 0.71
N LEU A 173 -4.48 9.73 -0.17
CA LEU A 173 -3.16 10.21 -0.55
C LEU A 173 -3.16 10.55 -2.04
N GLY A 174 -2.54 11.67 -2.39
CA GLY A 174 -2.40 12.14 -3.76
C GLY A 174 -1.00 12.62 -4.03
N SER A 175 -0.33 12.00 -5.00
CA SER A 175 1.02 12.35 -5.45
C SER A 175 1.03 12.76 -6.93
N ALA A 176 1.88 13.74 -7.24
CA ALA A 176 2.07 14.24 -8.59
C ALA A 176 3.53 14.00 -9.00
N LEU A 177 3.72 13.06 -9.91
CA LEU A 177 5.02 12.61 -10.38
C LEU A 177 5.36 13.29 -11.70
N THR A 178 6.39 14.13 -11.67
CA THR A 178 7.01 14.72 -12.86
C THR A 178 8.37 14.05 -13.05
N PRO A 179 8.50 13.04 -13.93
CA PRO A 179 9.79 12.46 -14.27
C PRO A 179 10.69 13.52 -14.89
N VAL A 180 11.94 13.60 -14.42
CA VAL A 180 12.95 14.58 -14.88
C VAL A 180 13.22 14.48 -16.39
N VAL A 181 12.88 13.35 -17.02
CA VAL A 181 13.02 13.10 -18.45
C VAL A 181 11.64 12.94 -19.11
N ASN A 182 11.44 13.61 -20.25
CA ASN A 182 10.23 13.60 -21.09
C ASN A 182 8.98 14.36 -20.60
N ASN A 183 9.01 15.02 -19.43
CA ASN A 183 7.97 15.96 -18.97
C ASN A 183 6.52 15.42 -19.00
N ARG A 184 6.34 14.10 -18.83
CA ARG A 184 5.02 13.45 -18.79
C ARG A 184 4.46 13.54 -17.39
N LYS A 185 3.27 14.12 -17.21
CA LYS A 185 2.61 14.14 -15.90
C LYS A 185 2.07 12.75 -15.59
N LEU A 186 2.67 12.09 -14.60
CA LEU A 186 2.14 10.91 -13.94
C LEU A 186 1.41 11.39 -12.67
N GLU A 187 0.19 10.93 -12.47
CA GLU A 187 -0.64 11.25 -11.31
C GLU A 187 -0.98 9.93 -10.63
N ALA A 188 -0.80 9.86 -9.31
CA ALA A 188 -1.16 8.70 -8.53
C ALA A 188 -2.06 9.12 -7.36
N LYS A 189 -3.06 8.28 -7.07
CA LYS A 189 -3.99 8.45 -5.97
C LYS A 189 -4.12 7.12 -5.24
N VAL A 190 -3.95 7.13 -3.93
CA VAL A 190 -4.22 6.00 -3.04
C VAL A 190 -5.40 6.39 -2.15
N VAL A 191 -6.31 5.47 -1.92
CA VAL A 191 -7.25 5.55 -0.79
C VAL A 191 -7.02 4.31 0.06
N LEU A 192 -6.56 4.46 1.29
CA LEU A 192 -6.31 3.32 2.18
C LEU A 192 -7.14 3.41 3.46
N TRP A 193 -7.51 2.26 3.99
CA TRP A 193 -8.21 2.09 5.25
C TRP A 193 -7.23 1.41 6.21
N TYR A 194 -6.75 2.18 7.19
CA TYR A 194 -5.81 1.69 8.21
C TYR A 194 -6.56 1.36 9.50
N ALA A 195 -6.47 0.11 9.95
CA ALA A 195 -7.09 -0.33 11.20
C ALA A 195 -6.03 -0.51 12.31
N PRO A 196 -6.09 0.26 13.42
CA PRO A 196 -5.17 0.10 14.53
C PRO A 196 -5.14 -1.33 15.10
N ALA A 197 -6.30 -1.99 15.15
CA ALA A 197 -6.49 -3.35 15.67
C ALA A 197 -5.70 -4.46 14.94
N VAL A 198 -5.12 -4.19 13.77
CA VAL A 198 -4.18 -5.09 13.08
C VAL A 198 -2.84 -4.42 12.73
N ASN A 199 -2.62 -3.17 13.19
CA ASN A 199 -1.47 -2.31 12.87
C ASN A 199 -1.10 -2.30 11.37
N ARG A 200 -2.12 -2.26 10.49
CA ARG A 200 -1.96 -2.36 9.04
C ARG A 200 -3.17 -1.84 8.27
N ILE A 201 -2.96 -1.68 6.97
CA ILE A 201 -3.99 -1.48 5.95
C ILE A 201 -4.92 -2.71 5.91
N VAL A 202 -6.24 -2.51 5.95
CA VAL A 202 -7.27 -3.55 5.76
C VAL A 202 -7.91 -3.51 4.36
N LYS A 203 -7.96 -2.33 3.74
CA LYS A 203 -8.35 -2.13 2.34
C LYS A 203 -7.52 -0.99 1.74
N SER A 204 -7.20 -1.04 0.46
CA SER A 204 -6.66 0.09 -0.29
C SER A 204 -7.11 0.05 -1.74
N THR A 205 -7.50 1.20 -2.29
CA THR A 205 -7.54 1.41 -3.74
C THR A 205 -6.32 2.21 -4.19
N PHE A 206 -5.92 2.03 -5.44
CA PHE A 206 -4.87 2.81 -6.12
C PHE A 206 -5.33 3.14 -7.54
N GLU A 207 -5.07 4.35 -8.03
CA GLU A 207 -5.19 4.73 -9.44
C GLU A 207 -3.87 5.34 -9.92
N SER A 208 -3.39 4.97 -11.11
CA SER A 208 -2.31 5.68 -11.82
C SER A 208 -2.78 6.21 -13.18
N ARG A 209 -2.47 7.48 -13.46
CA ARG A 209 -2.91 8.21 -14.66
C ARG A 209 -1.72 8.91 -15.32
N THR A 210 -1.59 8.78 -16.64
CA THR A 210 -0.62 9.57 -17.43
C THR A 210 -1.35 10.49 -18.38
N ASN A 211 -1.10 11.79 -18.27
CA ASN A 211 -1.80 12.84 -19.02
C ASN A 211 -3.34 12.68 -18.93
N GLY A 212 -3.86 12.44 -17.71
CA GLY A 212 -5.28 12.21 -17.41
C GLY A 212 -5.84 10.82 -17.76
N LYS A 213 -5.18 10.06 -18.65
CA LYS A 213 -5.61 8.71 -19.04
C LYS A 213 -5.25 7.70 -17.95
N LEU A 214 -6.23 6.91 -17.51
CA LEU A 214 -6.02 5.77 -16.62
C LEU A 214 -5.09 4.76 -17.27
N LEU A 215 -4.06 4.33 -16.53
CA LEU A 215 -3.18 3.23 -16.90
C LEU A 215 -3.52 1.96 -16.10
N GLU A 216 -3.93 2.15 -14.84
CA GLU A 216 -3.92 1.14 -13.80
C GLU A 216 -4.86 1.59 -12.68
N ALA A 217 -5.71 0.67 -12.18
CA ALA A 217 -6.47 0.85 -10.96
C ALA A 217 -6.38 -0.45 -10.15
N THR A 218 -6.22 -0.46 -8.83
CA THR A 218 -6.15 -1.71 -8.08
C THR A 218 -6.84 -1.66 -6.72
N ASP A 219 -7.39 -2.79 -6.31
CA ASP A 219 -7.98 -3.05 -4.99
C ASP A 219 -7.14 -4.09 -4.24
N LEU A 220 -6.52 -3.67 -3.15
CA LEU A 220 -5.88 -4.55 -2.17
C LEU A 220 -6.81 -4.70 -0.97
N THR A 221 -7.36 -5.89 -0.73
CA THR A 221 -8.24 -6.16 0.43
C THR A 221 -7.64 -7.25 1.32
N LEU A 222 -7.61 -7.01 2.64
CA LEU A 222 -7.17 -8.00 3.61
C LEU A 222 -8.12 -9.20 3.60
N ARG A 223 -7.55 -10.39 3.53
CA ARG A 223 -8.25 -11.66 3.56
C ARG A 223 -8.11 -12.38 4.89
N ASP A 224 -6.95 -12.26 5.53
CA ASP A 224 -6.67 -12.88 6.82
C ASP A 224 -5.55 -12.16 7.58
N TYR A 225 -5.63 -12.12 8.90
CA TYR A 225 -4.57 -11.63 9.79
C TYR A 225 -4.29 -12.65 10.89
N GLN A 226 -3.08 -13.20 10.87
CA GLN A 226 -2.60 -14.21 11.80
C GLN A 226 -1.60 -13.53 12.74
N ARG A 227 -2.10 -13.07 13.90
CA ARG A 227 -1.24 -12.58 14.98
C ARG A 227 -0.57 -13.75 15.70
N ARG A 228 0.74 -13.68 15.90
CA ARG A 228 1.44 -14.62 16.78
C ARG A 228 1.19 -14.25 18.24
N GLN A 229 0.73 -15.22 19.04
CA GLN A 229 0.72 -15.07 20.49
C GLN A 229 2.14 -15.28 21.05
N PRO A 230 2.56 -14.51 22.07
CA PRO A 230 3.88 -14.62 22.70
C PRO A 230 4.07 -15.96 23.43
#